data_AF-A0A9D6TGP0-F1
#
_entry.id   AF-A0A9D6TGP0-F1
#
_cell.length_a   1.000
_cell.length_b   1.000
_cell.length_c   1.000
_cell.angle_alpha   90.00
_cell.angle_beta   90.00
_cell.angle_gamma   90.00
#
_symmetry.space_group_name_H-M   'P 1'
#
loop_
_entity.id
_entity.type
_entity.pdbx_description
1 polymer ?
#
loop_
_entity_poly.entity_id
_entity_poly.type
_entity_poly.pdbx_seq_one_letter_code
_entity_poly.pdbx_strand_id
1 'polypeptide(L)'
;MTSEPRPEFWVLYRQLPDEAKASARKAYMLFMQNPGHPSLHFKPLEGYDGVWSVRVSQKYRSVGVRYGDVIQWFWIGTHNEFDKRF
;
A
#
# COMPACT_ATOMS: atom_id res chain seq x y z
N MET A 1 -13.82 -1.23 4.28
CA MET A 1 -12.88 -0.74 3.26
C MET A 1 -12.69 -1.76 2.16
N THR A 2 -13.11 -1.40 0.95
CA THR A 2 -12.87 -2.16 -0.28
C THR A 2 -11.48 -1.85 -0.81
N SER A 3 -10.73 -2.90 -1.19
CA SER A 3 -9.37 -2.79 -1.71
C SER A 3 -9.34 -3.14 -3.20
N GLU A 4 -8.98 -2.18 -4.06
CA GLU A 4 -9.02 -2.32 -5.52
C GLU A 4 -7.65 -2.02 -6.15
N PRO A 5 -6.80 -3.03 -6.41
CA PRO A 5 -5.52 -2.78 -7.06
C PRO A 5 -5.70 -2.49 -8.55
N ARG A 6 -5.13 -1.39 -9.03
CA ARG A 6 -5.09 -1.02 -10.45
C ARG A 6 -4.11 -1.93 -11.23
N PRO A 7 -4.24 -2.05 -12.57
CA PRO A 7 -3.38 -2.93 -13.37
C PRO A 7 -1.86 -2.69 -13.16
N GLU A 8 -1.43 -1.43 -13.03
CA GLU A 8 -0.03 -1.10 -12.83
C GLU A 8 0.49 -1.42 -11.42
N PHE A 9 -0.37 -1.49 -10.40
CA PHE A 9 0.01 -2.04 -9.11
C PHE A 9 0.50 -3.48 -9.28
N TRP A 10 -0.21 -4.29 -10.06
CA TRP A 10 0.17 -5.68 -10.30
C TRP A 10 1.46 -5.82 -11.10
N VAL A 11 1.75 -4.87 -12.00
CA VAL A 11 3.03 -4.80 -12.71
C VAL A 11 4.19 -4.62 -11.72
N LEU A 12 4.05 -3.69 -10.77
CA LEU A 12 5.06 -3.45 -9.72
C LEU A 12 5.16 -4.63 -8.75
N TYR A 13 4.01 -5.16 -8.30
CA TYR A 13 3.95 -6.31 -7.39
C TYR A 13 4.69 -7.52 -7.94
N ARG A 14 4.54 -7.83 -9.23
CA ARG A 14 5.20 -8.97 -9.88
C ARG A 14 6.73 -8.85 -9.88
N GLN A 15 7.26 -7.64 -9.88
CA GLN A 15 8.71 -7.36 -9.86
C GLN A 15 9.31 -7.48 -8.46
N LEU A 16 8.50 -7.52 -7.41
CA LEU A 16 8.99 -7.63 -6.04
C LEU A 16 9.65 -9.01 -5.79
N PRO A 17 10.68 -9.07 -4.93
CA PRO A 17 11.18 -10.33 -4.39
C PRO A 17 10.09 -11.12 -3.67
N ASP A 18 10.21 -12.45 -3.61
CA ASP A 18 9.17 -13.32 -3.04
C ASP A 18 8.86 -13.02 -1.56
N GLU A 19 9.88 -12.63 -0.79
CA GLU A 19 9.71 -12.19 0.60
C GLU A 19 8.79 -10.97 0.68
N ALA A 20 9.00 -9.98 -0.20
CA ALA A 20 8.19 -8.77 -0.24
C ALA A 20 6.75 -9.06 -0.71
N LYS A 21 6.59 -9.96 -1.69
CA LYS A 21 5.27 -10.47 -2.10
C LYS A 21 4.53 -11.14 -0.94
N ALA A 22 5.23 -11.91 -0.11
CA ALA A 22 4.67 -12.53 1.08
C ALA A 22 4.28 -11.51 2.16
N SER A 23 5.13 -10.50 2.43
CA SER A 23 4.78 -9.39 3.32
C SER A 23 3.55 -8.63 2.82
N ALA A 24 3.45 -8.35 1.53
CA ALA A 24 2.31 -7.67 0.94
C ALA A 24 1.00 -8.46 1.09
N ARG A 25 1.03 -9.79 0.90
CA ARG A 25 -0.14 -10.64 1.17
C ARG A 25 -0.55 -10.61 2.64
N LYS A 26 0.41 -10.66 3.57
CA LYS A 26 0.14 -10.54 5.02
C LYS A 26 -0.48 -9.20 5.39
N ALA A 27 0.09 -8.10 4.87
CA ALA A 27 -0.44 -6.77 5.08
C ALA A 27 -1.85 -6.62 4.48
N TYR A 28 -2.10 -7.18 3.30
CA TYR A 28 -3.43 -7.19 2.68
C TYR A 28 -4.46 -7.95 3.53
N MET A 29 -4.13 -9.16 4.01
CA MET A 29 -5.03 -9.90 4.89
C MET A 29 -5.36 -9.13 6.17
N LEU A 30 -4.35 -8.50 6.80
CA LEU A 30 -4.56 -7.67 7.98
C LEU A 30 -5.40 -6.44 7.67
N PHE A 31 -5.17 -5.78 6.53
CA PHE A 31 -5.94 -4.64 6.06
C PHE A 31 -7.40 -4.99 5.85
N MET A 32 -7.72 -6.14 5.25
CA MET A 32 -9.10 -6.58 5.04
C MET A 32 -9.82 -6.88 6.36
N GLN A 33 -9.09 -7.29 7.41
CA GLN A 33 -9.66 -7.56 8.74
C GLN A 33 -9.79 -6.28 9.57
N ASN A 34 -8.76 -5.44 9.57
CA ASN A 34 -8.68 -4.22 10.36
C ASN A 34 -7.78 -3.18 9.66
N PRO A 35 -8.35 -2.31 8.80
CA PRO A 35 -7.60 -1.23 8.15
C PRO A 35 -6.94 -0.26 9.15
N GLY A 36 -7.49 -0.15 10.36
CA GLY A 36 -6.98 0.71 11.43
C GLY A 36 -5.89 0.07 12.28
N HIS A 37 -5.40 -1.12 11.94
CA HIS A 37 -4.38 -1.79 12.75
C HIS A 37 -3.07 -0.96 12.77
N PRO A 38 -2.51 -0.63 13.96
CA PRO A 38 -1.38 0.30 14.06
C PRO A 38 -0.14 -0.09 13.24
N SER A 39 0.13 -1.39 13.07
CA SER A 39 1.27 -1.87 12.29
C SER A 39 1.18 -1.55 10.79
N LEU A 40 -0.03 -1.34 10.28
CA LEU A 40 -0.25 -0.95 8.89
C LEU A 40 0.14 0.51 8.67
N HIS A 41 0.19 1.34 9.71
CA HIS A 41 0.42 2.79 9.59
C HIS A 41 -0.40 3.41 8.45
N PHE A 42 -1.66 3.00 8.33
CA PHE A 42 -2.53 3.43 7.25
C PHE A 42 -2.92 4.90 7.45
N LYS A 43 -2.36 5.79 6.62
CA LYS A 43 -2.46 7.24 6.83
C LYS A 43 -2.46 8.03 5.51
N PRO A 44 -3.06 9.23 5.49
CA PRO A 44 -2.96 10.12 4.34
C PRO A 44 -1.50 10.57 4.13
N LEU A 45 -1.15 10.87 2.88
CA LEU A 45 0.12 11.48 2.51
C LEU A 45 -0.03 13.00 2.50
N GLU A 46 0.83 13.68 3.24
CA GLU A 46 0.84 15.14 3.29
C GLU A 46 1.21 15.69 1.89
N GLY A 47 0.50 16.73 1.45
CA GLY A 47 0.69 17.32 0.11
C GLY A 47 -0.03 16.60 -1.04
N TYR A 48 -0.66 15.45 -0.80
CA TYR A 48 -1.40 14.70 -1.83
C TYR A 48 -2.85 14.45 -1.40
N ASP A 49 -3.77 15.22 -1.95
CA ASP A 49 -5.19 15.08 -1.62
C ASP A 49 -5.74 13.70 -2.00
N GLY A 50 -6.45 13.07 -1.06
CA GLY A 50 -7.01 11.74 -1.23
C GLY A 50 -5.99 10.60 -1.35
N VAL A 51 -4.68 10.84 -1.27
CA VAL A 51 -3.66 9.78 -1.38
C VAL A 51 -3.26 9.26 -0.01
N TRP A 52 -3.21 7.93 0.12
CA TRP A 52 -2.93 7.22 1.35
C TRP A 52 -1.80 6.23 1.17
N SER A 53 -1.06 5.99 2.23
CA SER A 53 -0.03 4.95 2.28
C SER A 53 -0.35 3.89 3.31
N VAL A 54 0.14 2.69 3.05
CA VAL A 54 0.14 1.56 3.99
C VAL A 54 1.53 0.95 4.06
N ARG A 55 1.94 0.58 5.28
CA ARG A 55 3.16 -0.17 5.56
C ARG A 55 2.94 -1.64 5.23
N VAL A 56 3.72 -2.13 4.26
CA VAL A 56 3.78 -3.56 3.91
C VAL A 56 4.76 -4.30 4.81
N SER A 57 5.91 -3.71 5.04
CA SER A 57 6.95 -4.15 5.99
C SER A 57 7.84 -2.96 6.32
N GLN A 58 8.92 -3.14 7.08
CA GLN A 58 9.85 -2.02 7.29
C GLN A 58 10.42 -1.47 5.98
N LYS A 59 10.73 -2.37 5.03
CA LYS A 59 11.37 -2.03 3.74
C LYS A 59 10.41 -1.65 2.62
N TYR A 60 9.12 -1.92 2.74
CA TYR A 60 8.15 -1.73 1.65
C TYR A 60 6.92 -0.93 2.07
N ARG A 61 6.38 -0.18 1.11
CA ARG A 61 5.15 0.61 1.23
C ARG A 61 4.24 0.34 0.03
N SER A 62 2.95 0.56 0.21
CA SER A 62 1.99 0.67 -0.89
C SER A 62 1.21 1.96 -0.77
N VAL A 63 0.81 2.52 -1.92
CA VAL A 63 0.11 3.79 -2.04
C VAL A 63 -1.13 3.62 -2.90
N GLY A 64 -2.22 4.26 -2.47
CA GLY A 64 -3.49 4.25 -3.16
C GLY A 64 -4.26 5.55 -3.00
N VAL A 65 -5.21 5.80 -3.89
CA VAL A 65 -6.16 6.90 -3.77
C VAL A 65 -7.39 6.39 -3.05
N ARG A 66 -7.82 7.09 -2.00
CA ARG A 66 -8.99 6.75 -1.20
C ARG A 66 -10.16 7.66 -1.57
N TYR A 67 -11.32 7.05 -1.80
CA TYR A 67 -12.58 7.75 -1.97
C TYR A 67 -13.67 7.00 -1.20
N GLY A 68 -14.17 7.63 -0.13
CA GLY A 68 -15.08 7.00 0.83
C GLY A 68 -14.45 5.77 1.50
N ASP A 69 -15.12 4.62 1.32
CA ASP A 69 -14.67 3.32 1.86
C ASP A 69 -13.90 2.48 0.82
N VAL A 70 -13.53 3.04 -0.33
CA VAL A 70 -12.70 2.35 -1.33
C VAL A 70 -11.30 2.94 -1.34
N ILE A 71 -10.31 2.07 -1.49
CA ILE A 71 -8.94 2.48 -1.83
C ILE A 71 -8.49 1.79 -3.11
N GLN A 72 -8.07 2.60 -4.07
CA GLN A 72 -7.46 2.15 -5.32
C GLN A 72 -5.95 2.17 -5.22
N TRP A 73 -5.33 1.00 -5.13
CA TRP A 73 -3.88 0.88 -5.03
C TRP A 73 -3.26 1.01 -6.42
N PHE A 74 -2.33 1.93 -6.58
CA PHE A 74 -1.61 2.14 -7.85
C PHE A 74 -0.12 1.88 -7.74
N TRP A 75 0.42 1.78 -6.52
CA TRP A 75 1.86 1.64 -6.31
C TRP A 75 2.20 0.71 -5.13
N ILE A 76 3.28 -0.04 -5.30
CA ILE A 76 3.97 -0.80 -4.26
C ILE A 76 5.46 -0.84 -4.58
N GLY A 77 6.30 -0.63 -3.57
CA GLY A 77 7.75 -0.56 -3.76
C GLY A 77 8.49 -0.35 -2.46
N THR A 78 9.79 -0.11 -2.56
CA THR A 78 10.66 0.06 -1.40
C THR A 78 10.40 1.38 -0.67
N HIS A 79 10.77 1.45 0.60
CA HIS A 79 10.72 2.68 1.38
C HIS A 79 11.52 3.82 0.72
N ASN A 80 12.69 3.49 0.16
CA ASN A 80 13.55 4.48 -0.47
C ASN A 80 12.95 5.04 -1.77
N GLU A 81 12.24 4.21 -2.53
CA GLU A 81 11.49 4.69 -3.72
C GLU A 81 10.26 5.49 -3.32
N PHE A 82 9.60 5.11 -2.22
CA PHE A 82 8.49 5.84 -1.64
C PHE A 82 8.92 7.26 -1.25
N ASP A 83 9.97 7.41 -0.43
CA ASP A 83 10.48 8.72 0.05
C ASP A 83 10.93 9.66 -1.09
N LYS A 84 11.35 9.10 -2.24
CA LYS A 84 11.76 9.88 -3.40
C LYS A 84 10.57 10.35 -4.26
N ARG A 85 9.45 9.63 -4.19
CA ARG A 85 8.31 9.80 -5.09
C ARG A 85 7.14 10.53 -4.42
N PHE A 86 7.00 10.39 -3.11
CA PHE A 86 5.92 10.94 -2.31
C PHE A 86 6.50 11.72 -1.15
#